data_AF-A0A8D8X4S7-F1
#
_entry.id   AF-A0A8D8X4S7-F1
#
_cell.length_a   1.000
_cell.length_b   1.000
_cell.length_c   1.000
_cell.angle_alpha   90.00
_cell.angle_beta   90.00
_cell.angle_gamma   90.00
#
_symmetry.space_group_name_H-M   'P 1'
#
loop_
_entity.id
_entity.type
_entity.pdbx_description
1 polymer ?
#
loop_
_entity_poly.entity_id
_entity_poly.type
_entity_poly.pdbx_seq_one_letter_code
_entity_poly.pdbx_strand_id
1 'polypeptide(L)'
;MVLDLDLFRTEKGGDIEKVRKNQKDRFKSVELVDKVIDNDLKWRQFRHKADNFNKFKNVCSKVIGEKMKAKEPVGDSNTLPDGFALNDDLSADNLKPLTVTQIKQVRVLIDEAMVQNEKDLTATENERNSALREVGNHLHSSVPLSNDEDENKIERTFGDIEVRKKYSHVDLITMIDGVDSEMGAMVAGGRGYFLKVCAYNLDSFSML
;
A
#
# COMPACT_ATOMS: atom_id res chain seq x y z
N MET A 1 -3.67 -7.35 -6.45
CA MET A 1 -2.74 -6.77 -7.44
C MET A 1 -3.04 -5.29 -7.54
N VAL A 2 -2.01 -4.44 -7.52
CA VAL A 2 -2.13 -2.97 -7.55
C VAL A 2 -1.45 -2.42 -8.80
N LEU A 3 -1.77 -1.18 -9.18
CA LEU A 3 -1.05 -0.49 -10.24
C LEU A 3 0.43 -0.29 -9.87
N ASP A 4 1.27 -0.20 -10.89
CA ASP A 4 2.68 0.13 -10.72
C ASP A 4 2.82 1.57 -10.19
N LEU A 5 3.65 1.73 -9.17
CA LEU A 5 3.90 3.00 -8.50
C LEU A 5 4.64 3.99 -9.41
N ASP A 6 5.39 3.50 -10.39
CA ASP A 6 6.12 4.35 -11.34
C ASP A 6 5.16 5.15 -12.26
N LEU A 7 3.92 4.71 -12.41
CA LEU A 7 2.86 5.47 -13.11
C LEU A 7 2.46 6.76 -12.39
N PHE A 8 2.72 6.84 -11.08
CA PHE A 8 2.40 8.01 -10.24
C PHE A 8 3.59 8.99 -10.13
N ARG A 9 4.72 8.68 -10.79
CA ARG A 9 5.98 9.43 -10.69
C ARG A 9 6.32 10.11 -12.01
N THR A 10 6.26 11.44 -12.03
CA THR A 10 6.56 12.24 -13.24
C THR A 10 7.99 12.03 -13.75
N GLU A 11 8.96 11.90 -12.84
CA GLU A 11 10.37 11.71 -13.17
C GLU A 11 10.69 10.36 -13.81
N LYS A 12 9.79 9.38 -13.68
CA LYS A 12 9.91 8.05 -14.28
C LYS A 12 9.07 7.87 -15.54
N GLY A 13 8.44 8.95 -16.03
CA GLY A 13 7.57 8.93 -17.21
C GLY A 13 6.12 8.52 -16.92
N GLY A 14 5.69 8.54 -15.66
CA GLY A 14 4.29 8.34 -15.27
C GLY A 14 3.39 9.51 -15.66
N ASP A 15 2.16 9.20 -16.06
CA ASP A 15 1.13 10.19 -16.43
C ASP A 15 0.02 10.24 -15.36
N ILE A 16 0.17 11.19 -14.44
CA ILE A 16 -0.74 11.39 -13.31
C ILE A 16 -2.15 11.75 -13.79
N GLU A 17 -2.25 12.57 -14.84
CA GLU A 17 -3.55 13.01 -15.38
C GLU A 17 -4.33 11.83 -15.95
N LYS A 18 -3.65 10.88 -16.59
CA LYS A 18 -4.27 9.63 -17.05
C LYS A 18 -4.81 8.80 -15.89
N VAL A 19 -4.09 8.70 -14.77
CA VAL A 19 -4.56 7.98 -13.58
C VAL A 19 -5.75 8.69 -12.94
N ARG A 20 -5.69 10.02 -12.80
CA ARG A 20 -6.81 10.84 -12.28
C ARG A 20 -8.05 10.70 -13.14
N LYS A 21 -7.90 10.80 -14.47
CA LYS A 21 -8.99 10.58 -15.43
C LYS A 21 -9.55 9.17 -15.29
N ASN A 22 -8.71 8.14 -15.20
CA ASN A 22 -9.18 6.77 -15.04
C ASN A 22 -10.03 6.58 -13.76
N GLN A 23 -9.64 7.20 -12.66
CA GLN A 23 -10.38 7.13 -11.41
C GLN A 23 -11.73 7.86 -11.52
N LYS A 24 -11.77 8.99 -12.23
CA LYS A 24 -13.00 9.73 -12.54
C LYS A 24 -13.93 8.95 -13.46
N ASP A 25 -13.39 8.31 -14.49
CA ASP A 25 -14.12 7.44 -15.43
C ASP A 25 -14.72 6.22 -14.72
N ARG A 26 -14.17 5.84 -13.56
CA ARG A 26 -14.69 4.80 -12.65
C ARG A 26 -15.62 5.35 -11.56
N PHE A 27 -15.99 6.63 -11.61
CA PHE A 27 -16.85 7.31 -10.62
C PHE A 27 -16.31 7.24 -9.18
N LYS A 28 -14.98 7.15 -9.03
CA LYS A 28 -14.30 7.15 -7.73
C LYS A 28 -13.61 8.49 -7.46
N SER A 29 -13.28 8.73 -6.19
CA SER A 29 -12.58 9.96 -5.77
C SER A 29 -11.16 10.02 -6.33
N VAL A 30 -10.85 11.16 -6.96
CA VAL A 30 -9.53 11.50 -7.51
C VAL A 30 -8.52 11.82 -6.40
N GLU A 31 -8.99 12.23 -5.22
CA GLU A 31 -8.14 12.57 -4.07
C GLU A 31 -7.29 11.38 -3.59
N LEU A 32 -7.73 10.14 -3.87
CA LEU A 32 -6.94 8.95 -3.57
C LEU A 32 -5.62 8.94 -4.35
N VAL A 33 -5.63 9.44 -5.59
CA VAL A 33 -4.42 9.54 -6.42
C VAL A 33 -3.46 10.55 -5.80
N ASP A 34 -3.96 11.70 -5.35
CA ASP A 34 -3.16 12.73 -4.71
C ASP A 34 -2.56 12.25 -3.39
N LYS A 35 -3.34 11.52 -2.57
CA LYS A 35 -2.84 10.87 -1.35
C LYS A 35 -1.72 9.88 -1.62
N VAL A 36 -1.80 9.10 -2.69
CA VAL A 36 -0.72 8.16 -3.09
C VAL A 36 0.55 8.95 -3.43
N ILE A 37 0.43 10.03 -4.19
CA ILE A 37 1.56 10.87 -4.61
C ILE A 37 2.23 11.53 -3.40
N ASP A 38 1.44 12.15 -2.52
CA ASP A 38 1.94 12.83 -1.33
C ASP A 38 2.66 11.86 -0.39
N ASN A 39 2.08 10.69 -0.16
CA ASN A 39 2.70 9.68 0.70
C ASN A 39 3.92 9.02 0.04
N ASP A 40 3.95 8.84 -1.28
CA ASP A 40 5.17 8.39 -1.97
C ASP A 40 6.30 9.43 -1.86
N LEU A 41 5.97 10.72 -1.99
CA LEU A 41 6.95 11.81 -1.85
C LEU A 41 7.51 11.88 -0.43
N LYS A 42 6.66 11.82 0.59
CA LYS A 42 7.09 11.74 2.00
C LYS A 42 7.94 10.51 2.26
N TRP A 43 7.53 9.34 1.76
CA TRP A 43 8.28 8.10 1.92
C TRP A 43 9.69 8.21 1.32
N ARG A 44 9.82 8.82 0.13
CA ARG A 44 11.13 9.08 -0.51
C ARG A 44 11.99 10.05 0.31
N GLN A 45 11.40 11.09 0.89
CA GLN A 45 12.10 12.00 1.80
C GLN A 45 12.60 11.28 3.04
N PHE A 46 11.76 10.45 3.68
CA PHE A 46 12.17 9.64 4.84
C PHE A 46 13.25 8.62 4.48
N ARG A 47 13.18 8.03 3.28
CA ARG A 47 14.23 7.12 2.78
C ARG A 47 15.57 7.85 2.63
N HIS A 48 15.56 9.05 2.05
CA HIS A 48 16.76 9.88 1.92
C HIS A 48 17.31 10.31 3.29
N LYS A 49 16.44 10.70 4.23
CA LYS A 49 16.83 11.01 5.61
C LYS A 49 17.49 9.81 6.30
N ALA A 50 16.97 8.59 6.12
CA ALA A 50 17.59 7.38 6.64
C ALA A 50 19.01 7.16 6.10
N ASP A 51 19.22 7.38 4.80
CA ASP A 51 20.55 7.27 4.18
C ASP A 51 21.51 8.35 4.70
N ASN A 52 21.01 9.57 4.93
CA ASN A 52 21.78 10.65 5.53
C ASN A 52 22.19 10.33 6.99
N PHE A 53 21.26 9.83 7.82
CA PHE A 53 21.59 9.43 9.19
C PHE A 53 22.68 8.36 9.24
N ASN A 54 22.63 7.37 8.33
CA ASN A 54 23.69 6.36 8.22
C ASN A 54 25.05 6.99 7.85
N LYS A 55 25.08 7.94 6.91
CA LYS A 55 26.30 8.69 6.57
C LYS A 55 26.81 9.48 7.77
N PHE A 56 25.95 10.21 8.46
CA PHE A 56 26.32 11.03 9.63
C PHE A 56 26.87 10.19 10.77
N LYS A 57 26.26 9.03 11.03
CA LYS A 57 26.75 8.06 12.03
C LYS A 57 28.18 7.60 11.70
N ASN A 58 28.46 7.29 10.44
CA ASN A 58 29.80 6.91 9.99
C ASN A 58 30.82 8.05 10.13
N VAL A 59 30.42 9.30 9.81
CA VAL A 59 31.27 10.49 10.00
C VAL A 59 31.58 10.70 11.48
N CYS A 60 30.58 10.63 12.37
CA CYS A 60 30.79 10.72 13.82
C CYS A 60 31.79 9.66 14.31
N SER A 61 31.64 8.40 13.88
CA SER A 61 32.59 7.33 14.21
C SER A 61 34.01 7.61 13.73
N LYS A 62 34.18 8.19 12.53
CA LYS A 62 35.49 8.55 11.99
C LYS A 62 36.16 9.68 12.80
N VAL A 63 35.43 10.76 13.09
CA VAL A 63 35.94 11.90 13.86
C VAL A 63 36.31 11.47 15.29
N ILE A 64 35.51 10.61 15.93
CA ILE A 64 35.87 10.02 17.23
C ILE A 64 37.19 9.25 17.12
N GLY A 65 37.36 8.42 16.08
CA GLY A 65 38.59 7.66 15.86
C GLY A 65 39.83 8.55 15.64
N GLU A 66 39.69 9.65 14.91
CA GLU A 66 40.75 10.64 14.69
C GLU A 66 41.15 11.36 15.99
N LYS A 67 40.18 11.83 16.77
CA LYS A 67 40.42 12.50 18.07
C LYS A 67 41.07 11.58 19.10
N MET A 68 40.64 10.32 19.16
CA MET A 68 41.23 9.31 20.05
C MET A 68 42.69 8.99 19.67
N LYS A 69 43.03 8.97 18.37
CA LYS A 69 44.41 8.81 17.90
C LYS A 69 45.27 10.03 18.25
N ALA A 70 44.70 11.23 18.18
CA ALA A 70 45.36 12.49 18.53
C ALA A 70 45.55 12.70 20.05
N LYS A 71 45.03 11.80 20.90
CA LYS A 71 45.03 11.91 22.37
C LYS A 71 44.40 13.20 22.90
N GLU A 72 43.40 13.73 22.19
CA GLU A 72 42.62 14.86 22.67
C GLU A 72 41.84 14.51 23.94
N PRO A 73 41.61 15.46 24.86
CA PRO A 73 40.85 15.21 26.07
C PRO A 73 39.42 14.78 25.74
N VAL A 74 38.97 13.71 26.40
CA VAL A 74 37.66 13.09 26.16
C VAL A 74 36.50 14.06 26.49
N GLY A 75 36.75 15.02 27.40
CA GLY A 75 35.82 16.06 27.84
C GLY A 75 34.74 15.51 28.78
N ASP A 76 34.45 16.20 29.88
CA ASP A 76 33.53 15.69 30.92
C ASP A 76 32.06 16.14 30.78
N SER A 77 31.77 17.08 29.88
CA SER A 77 30.39 17.57 29.70
C SER A 77 29.65 16.86 28.58
N ASN A 78 28.50 16.27 28.92
CA ASN A 78 27.56 15.67 27.97
C ASN A 78 26.62 16.71 27.32
N THR A 79 26.71 17.98 27.71
CA THR A 79 25.85 19.03 27.16
C THR A 79 26.29 19.41 25.75
N LEU A 80 25.34 19.32 24.81
CA LEU A 80 25.51 19.86 23.46
C LEU A 80 25.41 21.39 23.51
N PRO A 81 26.10 22.11 22.61
CA PRO A 81 25.98 23.56 22.52
C PRO A 81 24.53 24.00 22.27
N ASP A 82 24.09 25.09 22.93
CA ASP A 82 22.78 25.69 22.69
C ASP A 82 22.66 26.09 21.21
N GLY A 83 21.74 25.42 20.49
CA GLY A 83 21.53 25.61 19.05
C GLY A 83 22.04 24.47 18.14
N PHE A 84 22.60 23.38 18.71
CA PHE A 84 22.89 22.19 17.90
C PHE A 84 21.59 21.51 17.46
N ALA A 85 21.26 21.66 16.18
CA ALA A 85 20.18 20.95 15.53
C ALA A 85 20.76 19.88 14.60
N LEU A 86 20.10 18.71 14.58
CA LEU A 86 20.36 17.64 13.62
C LEU A 86 19.89 18.11 12.23
N ASN A 87 20.74 18.90 11.58
CA ASN A 87 20.48 19.46 10.27
C ASN A 87 20.99 18.50 9.18
N ASP A 88 20.48 18.67 7.95
CA ASP A 88 20.88 17.85 6.78
C ASP A 88 22.34 18.06 6.33
N ASP A 89 23.10 18.94 6.99
CA ASP A 89 24.50 19.28 6.68
C ASP A 89 25.48 18.92 7.82
N LEU A 90 25.41 17.68 8.34
CA LEU A 90 26.39 17.20 9.31
C LEU A 90 27.73 16.84 8.62
N SER A 91 28.65 17.80 8.56
CA SER A 91 29.98 17.62 7.97
C SER A 91 31.05 17.33 9.03
N ALA A 92 32.19 16.77 8.60
CA ALA A 92 33.33 16.53 9.49
C ALA A 92 33.87 17.84 10.10
N ASP A 93 33.75 18.96 9.40
CA ASP A 93 34.24 20.27 9.87
C ASP A 93 33.39 20.83 11.01
N ASN A 94 32.08 20.57 10.99
CA ASN A 94 31.16 20.96 12.07
C ASN A 94 31.33 20.08 13.33
N LEU A 95 31.94 18.90 13.19
CA LEU A 95 32.15 17.94 14.29
C LEU A 95 33.53 18.04 14.95
N LYS A 96 34.53 18.60 14.25
CA LYS A 96 35.88 18.87 14.80
C LYS A 96 35.91 19.72 16.07
N PRO A 97 35.08 20.78 16.26
CA PRO A 97 35.13 21.59 17.47
C PRO A 97 34.51 20.90 18.70
N LEU A 98 33.77 19.80 18.52
CA LEU A 98 33.12 19.08 19.62
C LEU A 98 34.07 18.12 20.34
N THR A 99 33.81 17.85 21.62
CA THR A 99 34.52 16.84 22.41
C THR A 99 34.07 15.42 22.06
N VAL A 100 34.85 14.41 22.46
CA VAL A 100 34.51 13.00 22.20
C VAL A 100 33.19 12.61 22.88
N THR A 101 32.92 13.09 24.10
CA THR A 101 31.65 12.87 24.81
C THR A 101 30.46 13.51 24.10
N GLN A 102 30.61 14.73 23.59
CA GLN A 102 29.56 15.40 22.81
C GLN A 102 29.25 14.64 21.51
N ILE A 103 30.27 14.18 20.76
CA ILE A 103 30.04 13.42 19.52
C ILE A 103 29.39 12.05 19.79
N LYS A 104 29.69 11.42 20.94
CA LYS A 104 28.97 10.21 21.39
C LYS A 104 27.50 10.52 21.67
N GLN A 105 27.19 11.67 22.27
CA GLN A 105 25.80 12.08 22.50
C GLN A 105 25.06 12.38 21.18
N VAL A 106 25.71 13.03 20.21
CA VAL A 106 25.15 13.22 18.85
C VAL A 106 24.80 11.87 18.21
N ARG A 107 25.65 10.85 18.38
CA ARG A 107 25.36 9.51 17.86
C ARG A 107 24.11 8.88 18.49
N VAL A 108 23.91 9.04 19.80
CA VAL A 108 22.69 8.58 20.49
C VAL A 108 21.45 9.27 19.91
N LEU A 109 21.51 10.58 19.69
CA LEU A 109 20.41 11.33 19.06
C LEU A 109 20.15 10.89 17.61
N ILE A 110 21.20 10.57 16.84
CA ILE A 110 21.05 9.99 15.49
C ILE A 110 20.35 8.63 15.57
N ASP A 111 20.75 7.76 16.50
CA ASP A 111 20.12 6.45 16.68
C ASP A 111 18.63 6.58 17.08
N GLU A 112 18.28 7.53 17.96
CA GLU A 112 16.89 7.84 18.30
C GLU A 112 16.09 8.38 17.10
N ALA A 113 16.67 9.32 16.34
CA ALA A 113 16.05 9.88 15.15
C ALA A 113 15.86 8.83 14.04
N MET A 114 16.79 7.89 13.89
CA MET A 114 16.66 6.76 12.97
C MET A 114 15.46 5.87 13.34
N VAL A 115 15.29 5.55 14.62
CA VAL A 115 14.16 4.73 15.10
C VAL A 115 12.82 5.43 14.83
N GLN A 116 12.74 6.75 15.02
CA GLN A 116 11.52 7.50 14.68
C GLN A 116 11.26 7.53 13.17
N ASN A 117 12.29 7.82 12.37
CA ASN A 117 12.16 7.86 10.92
C ASN A 117 11.76 6.50 10.32
N GLU A 118 12.20 5.38 10.90
CA GLU A 118 11.76 4.03 10.49
C GLU A 118 10.27 3.79 10.76
N LYS A 119 9.75 4.27 11.89
CA LYS A 119 8.31 4.23 12.20
C LYS A 119 7.51 5.06 11.20
N ASP A 120 7.96 6.29 10.93
CA ASP A 120 7.32 7.19 9.98
C ASP A 120 7.33 6.61 8.55
N LEU A 121 8.42 5.96 8.15
CA LEU A 121 8.55 5.31 6.86
C LEU A 121 7.56 4.15 6.72
N THR A 122 7.43 3.31 7.76
CA THR A 122 6.48 2.19 7.80
C THR A 122 5.04 2.68 7.79
N ALA A 123 4.72 3.72 8.58
CA ALA A 123 3.39 4.32 8.62
C ALA A 123 2.99 4.91 7.26
N THR A 124 3.87 5.72 6.66
CA THR A 124 3.64 6.34 5.35
C THR A 124 3.50 5.29 4.24
N GLU A 125 4.28 4.21 4.30
CA GLU A 125 4.16 3.09 3.37
C GLU A 125 2.80 2.40 3.47
N ASN A 126 2.32 2.14 4.69
CA ASN A 126 1.01 1.52 4.91
C ASN A 126 -0.13 2.41 4.39
N GLU A 127 -0.07 3.73 4.66
CA GLU A 127 -1.05 4.69 4.15
C GLU A 127 -1.03 4.74 2.62
N ARG A 128 0.15 4.84 2.00
CA ARG A 128 0.32 4.79 0.54
C ARG A 128 -0.26 3.51 -0.05
N ASN A 129 0.09 2.36 0.51
CA ASN A 129 -0.35 1.05 0.02
C ASN A 129 -1.87 0.87 0.18
N SER A 130 -2.46 1.43 1.25
CA SER A 130 -3.91 1.38 1.47
C SER A 130 -4.65 2.22 0.45
N ALA A 131 -4.17 3.45 0.17
CA ALA A 131 -4.73 4.28 -0.89
C ALA A 131 -4.55 3.64 -2.28
N LEU A 132 -3.38 3.04 -2.55
CA LEU A 132 -3.08 2.40 -3.84
C LEU A 132 -3.95 1.16 -4.11
N ARG A 133 -4.40 0.44 -3.06
CA ARG A 133 -5.34 -0.68 -3.20
C ARG A 133 -6.72 -0.27 -3.73
N GLU A 134 -7.14 0.96 -3.43
CA GLU A 134 -8.44 1.50 -3.85
C GLU A 134 -8.41 2.06 -5.29
N VAL A 135 -7.22 2.32 -5.83
CA VAL A 135 -7.05 2.79 -7.21
C VAL A 135 -7.21 1.60 -8.16
N GLY A 136 -8.16 1.72 -9.08
CA GLY A 136 -8.46 0.69 -10.06
C GLY A 136 -7.41 0.59 -11.17
N ASN A 137 -7.40 -0.53 -11.89
CA ASN A 137 -6.56 -0.67 -13.08
C ASN A 137 -7.01 0.25 -14.22
N HIS A 138 -6.15 0.48 -15.21
CA HIS A 138 -6.52 1.24 -16.40
C HIS A 138 -7.70 0.61 -17.15
N LEU A 139 -8.67 1.44 -17.52
CA LEU A 139 -9.80 1.04 -18.35
C LEU A 139 -9.34 0.88 -19.80
N HIS A 140 -9.84 -0.18 -20.44
CA HIS A 140 -9.70 -0.33 -21.89
C HIS A 140 -10.62 0.67 -22.60
N SER A 141 -10.26 1.11 -23.80
CA SER A 141 -11.01 2.13 -24.56
C SER A 141 -12.42 1.70 -24.95
N SER A 142 -12.72 0.40 -24.92
CA SER A 142 -14.04 -0.15 -25.24
C SER A 142 -14.99 -0.23 -24.04
N VAL A 143 -14.53 0.09 -22.83
CA VAL A 143 -15.37 -0.04 -21.63
C VAL A 143 -16.42 1.08 -21.63
N PRO A 144 -17.72 0.76 -21.53
CA PRO A 144 -18.76 1.78 -21.40
C PRO A 144 -18.58 2.53 -20.08
N LEU A 145 -18.66 3.87 -20.16
CA LEU A 145 -18.52 4.74 -18.99
C LEU A 145 -19.91 5.02 -18.42
N SER A 146 -20.35 4.17 -17.51
CA SER A 146 -21.58 4.36 -16.73
C SER A 146 -21.38 3.94 -15.28
N ASN A 147 -22.16 4.56 -14.39
CA ASN A 147 -22.23 4.20 -12.97
C ASN A 147 -23.43 3.28 -12.66
N ASP A 148 -24.19 2.87 -13.69
CA ASP A 148 -25.35 2.00 -13.57
C ASP A 148 -25.11 0.68 -14.32
N GLU A 149 -25.39 -0.45 -13.67
CA GLU A 149 -25.24 -1.77 -14.27
C GLU A 149 -26.33 -2.06 -15.33
N ASP A 150 -27.45 -1.34 -15.30
CA ASP A 150 -28.51 -1.48 -16.31
C ASP A 150 -28.09 -0.91 -17.67
N GLU A 151 -27.07 -0.04 -17.71
CA GLU A 151 -26.49 0.51 -18.95
C GLU A 151 -25.40 -0.38 -19.57
N ASN A 152 -25.25 -1.62 -19.08
CA ASN A 152 -24.28 -2.57 -19.62
C ASN A 152 -24.54 -2.88 -21.10
N LYS A 153 -23.49 -2.70 -21.92
CA LYS A 153 -23.55 -2.99 -23.36
C LYS A 153 -23.62 -4.50 -23.60
N ILE A 154 -24.67 -4.94 -24.30
CA ILE A 154 -24.79 -6.33 -24.76
C ILE A 154 -23.88 -6.53 -25.98
N GLU A 155 -22.81 -7.31 -25.83
CA GLU A 155 -21.89 -7.58 -26.94
C GLU A 155 -22.40 -8.68 -27.87
N ARG A 156 -23.00 -9.74 -27.31
CA ARG A 156 -23.52 -10.88 -28.07
C ARG A 156 -24.70 -11.52 -27.34
N THR A 157 -25.64 -12.05 -28.12
CA THR A 157 -26.73 -12.92 -27.66
C THR A 157 -26.63 -14.27 -28.37
N PHE A 158 -27.13 -15.33 -27.75
CA PHE A 158 -27.12 -16.67 -28.33
C PHE A 158 -28.39 -17.43 -27.91
N GLY A 159 -29.01 -18.12 -28.86
CA GLY A 159 -30.30 -18.79 -28.64
C GLY A 159 -31.48 -17.82 -28.52
N ASP A 160 -32.61 -18.33 -28.02
CA ASP A 160 -33.80 -17.53 -27.73
C ASP A 160 -33.81 -17.14 -26.25
N ILE A 161 -33.79 -15.83 -25.99
CA ILE A 161 -33.71 -15.22 -24.66
C ILE A 161 -35.07 -14.76 -24.11
N GLU A 162 -36.14 -14.82 -24.91
CA GLU A 162 -37.47 -14.35 -24.50
C GLU A 162 -38.36 -15.49 -23.95
N VAL A 163 -37.92 -16.75 -24.08
CA VAL A 163 -38.66 -17.92 -23.61
C VAL A 163 -38.88 -17.87 -22.11
N ARG A 164 -40.15 -17.85 -21.68
CA ARG A 164 -40.55 -17.98 -20.28
C ARG A 164 -41.12 -19.38 -20.01
N LYS A 165 -40.61 -20.05 -18.98
CA LYS A 165 -41.08 -21.37 -18.51
C LYS A 165 -41.89 -21.25 -17.22
N LYS A 166 -42.56 -22.35 -16.85
CA LYS A 166 -43.56 -22.38 -15.77
C LYS A 166 -42.99 -22.22 -14.35
N TYR A 167 -41.84 -22.81 -14.05
CA TYR A 167 -41.26 -22.89 -12.71
C TYR A 167 -39.88 -22.22 -12.63
N SER A 168 -39.57 -21.61 -11.50
CA SER A 168 -38.24 -21.04 -11.20
C SER A 168 -37.24 -22.13 -10.81
N HIS A 169 -35.94 -21.81 -10.85
CA HIS A 169 -34.88 -22.73 -10.42
C HIS A 169 -35.05 -23.17 -8.95
N VAL A 170 -35.57 -22.30 -8.08
CA VAL A 170 -35.83 -22.59 -6.66
C VAL A 170 -36.90 -23.68 -6.51
N ASP A 171 -37.99 -23.59 -7.26
CA ASP A 171 -39.05 -24.60 -7.18
C ASP A 171 -38.59 -25.92 -7.80
N LEU A 172 -37.89 -25.85 -8.93
CA LEU A 172 -37.41 -27.02 -9.66
C LEU A 172 -36.44 -27.87 -8.83
N ILE A 173 -35.49 -27.22 -8.13
CA ILE A 173 -34.50 -27.94 -7.31
C ILE A 173 -35.15 -28.61 -6.09
N THR A 174 -36.20 -28.00 -5.53
CA THR A 174 -36.99 -28.60 -4.44
C THR A 174 -37.87 -29.74 -4.93
N MET A 175 -38.49 -29.62 -6.12
CA MET A 175 -39.34 -30.67 -6.71
C MET A 175 -38.59 -31.97 -6.97
N ILE A 176 -37.31 -31.90 -7.32
CA ILE A 176 -36.47 -33.09 -7.56
C ILE A 176 -35.79 -33.62 -6.30
N ASP A 177 -36.12 -33.06 -5.13
CA ASP A 177 -35.42 -33.28 -3.85
C ASP A 177 -33.89 -33.17 -4.03
N GLY A 178 -33.46 -32.10 -4.70
CA GLY A 178 -32.08 -31.89 -5.10
C GLY A 178 -31.24 -31.11 -4.08
N VAL A 179 -31.87 -30.38 -3.16
CA VAL A 179 -31.20 -29.53 -2.18
C VAL A 179 -31.90 -29.54 -0.82
N ASP A 180 -31.11 -29.52 0.26
CA ASP A 180 -31.58 -29.27 1.62
C ASP A 180 -30.98 -27.95 2.16
N SER A 181 -31.74 -26.87 2.00
CA SER A 181 -31.34 -25.54 2.47
C SER A 181 -31.58 -25.34 3.97
N GLU A 182 -32.52 -26.07 4.59
CA GLU A 182 -32.84 -25.92 6.01
C GLU A 182 -31.76 -26.56 6.88
N MET A 183 -31.40 -27.82 6.58
CA MET A 183 -30.28 -28.49 7.24
C MET A 183 -28.97 -27.76 6.97
N GLY A 184 -28.77 -27.30 5.73
CA GLY A 184 -27.60 -26.52 5.36
C GLY A 184 -27.48 -25.23 6.17
N ALA A 185 -28.59 -24.52 6.38
CA ALA A 185 -28.61 -23.31 7.17
C ALA A 185 -28.33 -23.56 8.66
N MET A 186 -28.83 -24.67 9.21
CA MET A 186 -28.57 -25.05 10.61
C MET A 186 -27.10 -25.43 10.84
N VAL A 187 -26.46 -26.09 9.88
CA VAL A 187 -25.07 -26.58 10.02
C VAL A 187 -24.04 -25.52 9.66
N ALA A 188 -24.24 -24.81 8.55
CA ALA A 188 -23.26 -23.88 7.97
C ALA A 188 -23.65 -22.39 8.11
N GLY A 189 -24.81 -22.08 8.69
CA GLY A 189 -25.33 -20.72 8.80
C GLY A 189 -26.07 -20.25 7.56
N GLY A 190 -26.48 -18.97 7.53
CA GLY A 190 -27.30 -18.42 6.45
C GLY A 190 -26.72 -18.66 5.04
N ARG A 191 -27.59 -19.07 4.10
CA ARG A 191 -27.25 -19.52 2.73
C ARG A 191 -26.48 -20.84 2.62
N GLY A 192 -26.27 -21.56 3.73
CA GLY A 192 -25.79 -22.94 3.69
C GLY A 192 -26.83 -23.88 3.07
N TYR A 193 -26.38 -24.86 2.29
CA TYR A 193 -27.23 -25.88 1.66
C TYR A 193 -26.48 -27.20 1.52
N PHE A 194 -27.20 -28.32 1.51
CA PHE A 194 -26.67 -29.62 1.09
C PHE A 194 -27.23 -29.98 -0.29
N LEU A 195 -26.35 -30.28 -1.25
CA LEU A 195 -26.75 -30.88 -2.52
C LEU A 195 -27.00 -32.38 -2.33
N LYS A 196 -28.15 -32.86 -2.82
CA LYS A 196 -28.54 -34.27 -2.78
C LYS A 196 -28.22 -34.96 -4.11
N VAL A 197 -28.28 -36.29 -4.13
CA VAL A 197 -27.77 -37.18 -5.20
C VAL A 197 -28.17 -36.75 -6.62
N CYS A 198 -29.43 -36.38 -6.85
CA CYS A 198 -29.91 -35.98 -8.17
C CYS A 198 -29.23 -34.70 -8.68
N ALA A 199 -29.06 -33.69 -7.83
CA ALA A 199 -28.39 -32.44 -8.19
C ALA A 199 -26.86 -32.61 -8.27
N TYR A 200 -26.29 -33.37 -7.33
CA TYR A 200 -24.85 -33.67 -7.31
C TYR A 200 -24.37 -34.35 -8.61
N ASN A 201 -25.16 -35.29 -9.13
CA ASN A 201 -24.81 -35.99 -10.36
C ASN A 201 -24.86 -35.06 -11.58
N LEU A 202 -25.77 -34.08 -11.62
CA LEU A 202 -25.84 -33.09 -12.70
C LEU A 202 -24.60 -32.19 -12.71
N ASP A 203 -24.16 -31.73 -11.53
CA ASP A 203 -22.96 -30.92 -11.41
C ASP A 203 -21.70 -31.71 -11.81
N SER A 204 -21.62 -32.97 -11.35
CA SER A 204 -20.49 -33.86 -11.60
C SER A 204 -20.36 -34.26 -13.06
N PHE A 205 -21.49 -34.44 -13.78
CA PHE A 205 -21.46 -34.76 -15.21
C PHE A 205 -21.03 -33.59 -16.09
N SER A 206 -21.08 -32.34 -15.59
CA SER A 206 -20.61 -31.16 -16.33
C SER A 206 -19.09 -30.95 -16.23
N MET A 207 -18.42 -31.65 -15.32
CA MET A 207 -16.97 -31.59 -15.11
C MET A 207 -16.17 -32.66 -15.88
N LEU A 208 -16.85 -33.58 -16.58
CA LEU A 208 -16.25 -34.56 -17.51
C LEU A 208 -16.41 -34.10 -18.96
#